data_AF-A0A177PNU2-F1
#
_entry.id   AF-A0A177PNU2-F1
#
_cell.length_a   1.000
_cell.length_b   1.000
_cell.length_c   1.000
_cell.angle_alpha   90.00
_cell.angle_beta   90.00
_cell.angle_gamma   90.00
#
_symmetry.space_group_name_H-M   'P 1'
#
loop_
_entity.id
_entity.type
_entity.pdbx_description
1 polymer ?
#
loop_
_entity_poly.entity_id
_entity_poly.type
_entity_poly.pdbx_seq_one_letter_code
_entity_poly.pdbx_strand_id
1 'polypeptide(L)'
;MSPEWRAQLDVFTRLTLEQRIAWYGRAIHLCTIFARDTYVVGSEEIADPARLRRFNELIHRIAGRQVVLATKGEADGFDESFFEMMSIAAGELRVSAALLASIESLSL
;
A
#
# COMPACT_ATOMS: atom_id res chain seq x y z
N MET A 1 -10.06 -0.52 -11.56
CA MET A 1 -9.48 0.44 -10.61
C MET A 1 -10.37 1.67 -10.44
N SER A 2 -10.52 2.23 -9.23
CA SER A 2 -11.32 3.45 -9.00
C SER A 2 -10.66 4.72 -9.57
N PRO A 3 -11.39 5.84 -9.78
CA PRO A 3 -10.82 7.09 -10.28
C PRO A 3 -9.67 7.63 -9.42
N GLU A 4 -9.78 7.51 -8.10
CA GLU A 4 -8.78 8.01 -7.15
C GLU A 4 -7.46 7.21 -7.26
N TRP A 5 -7.56 5.89 -7.38
CA TRP A 5 -6.39 5.04 -7.59
C TRP A 5 -5.74 5.27 -8.96
N ARG A 6 -6.55 5.59 -9.98
CA ARG A 6 -6.04 5.97 -11.31
C ARG A 6 -5.28 7.30 -11.25
N ALA A 7 -5.82 8.31 -10.57
CA ALA A 7 -5.11 9.56 -10.33
C ALA A 7 -3.79 9.34 -9.56
N GLN A 8 -3.80 8.43 -8.56
CA GLN A 8 -2.60 8.11 -7.81
C GLN A 8 -1.54 7.39 -8.66
N LEU A 9 -1.95 6.51 -9.59
CA LEU A 9 -1.04 5.90 -10.56
C LEU A 9 -0.40 6.97 -11.45
N ASP A 10 -1.19 7.92 -11.95
CA ASP A 10 -0.68 9.03 -12.76
C ASP A 10 0.35 9.86 -11.98
N VAL A 11 0.11 10.12 -10.69
CA VAL A 11 1.11 10.77 -9.82
C VAL A 11 2.35 9.91 -9.67
N PHE A 12 2.18 8.62 -9.36
CA PHE A 12 3.28 7.68 -9.11
C PHE A 12 4.23 7.54 -10.31
N THR A 13 3.68 7.49 -11.53
CA THR A 13 4.49 7.37 -12.77
C THR A 13 5.36 8.60 -13.04
N ARG A 14 5.09 9.75 -12.40
CA ARG A 14 5.91 10.96 -12.51
C ARG A 14 6.96 11.09 -11.41
N LEU A 15 6.93 10.22 -10.40
CA LEU A 15 7.91 10.22 -9.32
C LEU A 15 9.25 9.63 -9.78
N THR A 16 10.35 10.14 -9.22
CA THR A 16 11.68 9.51 -9.36
C THR A 16 11.70 8.13 -8.72
N LEU A 17 12.71 7.33 -9.05
CA LEU A 17 12.92 6.01 -8.45
C LEU A 17 12.91 6.06 -6.91
N GLU A 18 13.63 7.01 -6.30
CA GLU A 18 13.69 7.17 -4.84
C GLU A 18 12.33 7.52 -4.25
N GLN A 19 11.59 8.42 -4.91
CA GLN A 19 10.26 8.83 -4.50
C GLN A 19 9.26 7.67 -4.59
N ARG A 20 9.34 6.82 -5.61
CA ARG A 20 8.52 5.60 -5.73
C ARG A 20 8.86 4.57 -4.66
N ILE A 21 10.13 4.39 -4.34
CA ILE A 21 10.57 3.54 -3.22
C ILE A 21 10.01 4.08 -1.91
N ALA A 22 10.10 5.39 -1.68
CA ALA A 22 9.52 6.04 -0.50
C ALA A 22 7.99 5.89 -0.46
N TRP A 23 7.32 6.01 -1.60
CA TRP A 23 5.87 5.80 -1.73
C TRP A 23 5.46 4.41 -1.25
N TYR A 24 6.15 3.36 -1.70
CA TYR A 24 5.90 2.00 -1.22
C TYR A 24 6.15 1.87 0.29
N GLY A 25 7.22 2.47 0.80
CA GLY A 25 7.51 2.49 2.25
C GLY A 25 6.40 3.13 3.07
N ARG A 26 5.84 4.24 2.59
CA ARG A 26 4.68 4.91 3.20
C ARG A 26 3.44 4.03 3.16
N ALA A 27 3.15 3.40 2.03
CA ALA A 27 2.01 2.51 1.90
C ALA A 27 2.11 1.31 2.87
N ILE A 28 3.30 0.71 3.02
CA ILE A 28 3.57 -0.33 4.01
C ILE A 28 3.31 0.18 5.43
N HIS A 29 3.89 1.32 5.79
CA HIS A 29 3.71 1.92 7.12
C HIS A 29 2.25 2.22 7.45
N LEU A 30 1.49 2.76 6.51
CA LEU A 30 0.07 3.04 6.71
C LEU A 30 -0.73 1.74 6.87
N CYS A 31 -0.44 0.70 6.08
CA CYS A 31 -1.09 -0.60 6.23
C CYS A 31 -0.79 -1.24 7.60
N THR A 32 0.42 -1.10 8.15
CA THR A 32 0.73 -1.62 9.48
C THR A 32 -0.02 -0.85 10.57
N ILE A 33 -0.20 0.47 10.41
CA ILE A 33 -1.04 1.27 11.31
C ILE A 33 -2.50 0.80 11.24
N PHE A 34 -3.08 0.67 10.04
CA PHE A 34 -4.47 0.24 9.88
C PHE A 34 -4.72 -1.19 10.37
N ALA A 35 -3.72 -2.08 10.26
CA ALA A 35 -3.80 -3.43 10.79
C ALA A 35 -3.93 -3.45 12.33
N ARG A 36 -3.58 -2.36 13.03
CA ARG A 36 -3.65 -2.32 14.50
C ARG A 36 -5.07 -2.52 15.04
N ASP A 37 -6.08 -2.14 14.26
CA ASP A 37 -7.49 -2.31 14.61
C ASP A 37 -7.92 -3.79 14.64
N THR A 38 -7.04 -4.72 14.24
CA THR A 38 -7.27 -6.16 14.33
C THR A 38 -6.80 -6.78 15.65
N TYR A 39 -6.06 -6.04 16.48
CA TYR A 39 -5.61 -6.51 17.80
C TYR A 39 -6.60 -6.14 18.90
N VAL A 40 -6.63 -6.94 19.96
CA VAL A 40 -7.31 -6.59 21.19
C VAL A 40 -6.41 -5.65 22.00
N VAL A 41 -6.95 -4.50 22.42
CA VAL A 41 -6.19 -3.48 23.13
C VAL A 41 -5.71 -4.03 24.49
N GLY A 42 -4.41 -3.92 24.75
CA GLY A 42 -3.82 -4.31 26.03
C GLY A 42 -3.60 -5.82 26.18
N SER A 43 -3.71 -6.60 25.10
CA SER A 43 -3.39 -8.03 25.10
C SER A 43 -2.60 -8.45 23.86
N GLU A 44 -2.18 -9.72 23.83
CA GLU A 44 -1.54 -10.35 22.67
C GLU A 44 -2.57 -11.00 21.72
N GLU A 45 -3.86 -10.83 21.97
CA GLU A 45 -4.93 -11.47 21.21
C GLU A 45 -5.28 -10.71 19.92
N ILE A 46 -5.79 -11.45 18.93
CA ILE A 46 -6.22 -10.91 17.63
C ILE A 46 -7.75 -10.99 17.56
N ALA A 47 -8.40 -9.84 17.41
CA ALA A 47 -9.84 -9.70 17.30
C ALA A 47 -10.39 -10.15 15.92
N ASP A 48 -9.61 -9.92 14.85
CA ASP A 48 -9.99 -10.34 13.49
C ASP A 48 -8.78 -10.93 12.71
N PRO A 49 -8.50 -12.24 12.91
CA PRO A 49 -7.37 -12.90 12.25
C PRO A 49 -7.45 -12.90 10.72
N ALA A 50 -8.66 -12.97 10.16
CA ALA A 50 -8.86 -12.98 8.71
C ALA A 50 -8.51 -11.62 8.10
N ARG A 51 -8.90 -10.52 8.75
CA ARG A 51 -8.54 -9.18 8.31
C ARG A 51 -7.04 -8.89 8.50
N LEU A 52 -6.45 -9.32 9.62
CA LEU A 52 -5.01 -9.21 9.83
C LEU A 52 -4.22 -9.93 8.74
N ARG A 53 -4.66 -11.14 8.37
CA ARG A 53 -4.04 -11.89 7.27
C ARG A 53 -4.07 -11.12 5.96
N ARG A 54 -5.21 -10.52 5.59
CA ARG A 54 -5.33 -9.69 4.37
C ARG A 54 -4.38 -8.48 4.40
N PHE A 55 -4.25 -7.81 5.55
CA PHE A 55 -3.24 -6.75 5.70
C PHE A 55 -1.82 -7.25 5.50
N ASN A 56 -1.45 -8.37 6.13
CA ASN A 56 -0.11 -8.94 6.00
C ASN A 56 0.19 -9.33 4.54
N GLU A 57 -0.76 -9.96 3.84
CA GLU A 57 -0.60 -10.31 2.43
C GLU A 57 -0.42 -9.05 1.56
N LEU A 58 -1.18 -7.98 1.81
CA LEU A 58 -1.01 -6.71 1.10
C LEU A 58 0.36 -6.08 1.39
N ILE A 59 0.78 -6.03 2.65
CA ILE A 59 2.09 -5.50 3.06
C ILE A 59 3.22 -6.26 2.37
N HIS A 60 3.17 -7.60 2.37
CA HIS A 60 4.19 -8.43 1.72
C HIS A 60 4.26 -8.18 0.21
N ARG A 61 3.12 -8.00 -0.47
CA ARG A 61 3.07 -7.69 -1.91
C ARG A 61 3.70 -6.33 -2.20
N ILE A 62 3.40 -5.30 -1.39
CA ILE A 62 3.98 -3.96 -1.53
C ILE A 62 5.48 -4.00 -1.27
N ALA A 63 5.92 -4.65 -0.20
CA ALA A 63 7.35 -4.81 0.12
C ALA A 63 8.11 -5.55 -0.98
N GLY A 64 7.52 -6.62 -1.53
CA GLY A 64 8.10 -7.35 -2.66
C GLY A 64 8.30 -6.46 -3.88
N ARG A 65 7.32 -5.61 -4.21
CA ARG A 65 7.46 -4.62 -5.29
C ARG A 65 8.51 -3.56 -5.00
N GLN A 66 8.56 -3.05 -3.78
CA GLN A 66 9.56 -2.09 -3.36
C GLN A 66 10.99 -2.63 -3.53
N VAL A 67 11.23 -3.89 -3.11
CA VAL A 67 12.54 -4.54 -3.26
C VAL A 67 12.90 -4.74 -4.73
N VAL A 68 11.96 -5.18 -5.56
CA VAL A 68 12.20 -5.31 -7.01
C VAL A 68 12.58 -3.97 -7.62
N LEU A 69 11.83 -2.91 -7.30
CA LEU A 69 12.10 -1.57 -7.80
C LEU A 69 13.47 -1.05 -7.34
N ALA A 70 13.81 -1.23 -6.06
CA ALA A 70 15.09 -0.79 -5.50
C ALA A 70 16.32 -1.54 -6.05
N THR A 71 16.14 -2.79 -6.50
CA THR A 71 17.24 -3.64 -6.97
C THR A 71 17.39 -3.67 -8.49
N LYS A 72 16.29 -3.55 -9.24
CA LYS A 72 16.27 -3.67 -10.70
C LYS A 72 15.96 -2.36 -11.42
N GLY A 73 15.63 -1.29 -10.70
CA GLY A 73 15.25 -0.01 -11.28
C GLY A 73 13.89 -0.06 -12.00
N GLU A 74 13.67 0.88 -12.91
CA GLU A 74 12.38 1.15 -13.57
C GLU A 74 12.03 0.19 -14.72
N ALA A 75 12.79 -0.89 -14.91
CA ALA A 75 12.77 -1.69 -16.14
C ALA A 75 11.49 -2.51 -16.39
N ASP A 76 10.41 -2.32 -15.62
CA ASP A 76 9.18 -3.09 -15.78
C ASP A 76 7.94 -2.19 -15.73
N GLY A 77 7.22 -2.10 -16.87
CA GLY A 77 5.95 -1.38 -17.07
C GLY A 77 4.76 -2.03 -16.34
N PHE A 78 4.95 -2.41 -15.08
CA PHE A 78 4.07 -3.24 -14.28
C PHE A 78 3.12 -2.45 -13.35
N ASP A 79 3.19 -1.13 -13.37
CA ASP A 79 2.55 -0.27 -12.36
C ASP A 79 1.01 -0.37 -12.40
N GLU A 80 0.37 -0.49 -13.58
CA GLU A 80 -1.09 -0.50 -13.67
C GLU A 80 -1.74 -1.73 -13.02
N SER A 81 -1.29 -2.93 -13.37
CA SER A 81 -1.83 -4.18 -12.79
C SER A 81 -1.60 -4.26 -11.28
N PHE A 82 -0.47 -3.72 -10.80
CA PHE A 82 -0.17 -3.67 -9.38
C PHE A 82 -1.08 -2.67 -8.66
N PHE A 83 -1.28 -1.48 -9.22
CA PHE A 83 -2.21 -0.49 -8.69
C PHE A 83 -3.66 -0.97 -8.69
N GLU A 84 -4.08 -1.73 -9.70
CA GLU A 84 -5.40 -2.38 -9.70
C GLU A 84 -5.53 -3.40 -8.55
N MET A 85 -4.51 -4.23 -8.32
CA MET A 85 -4.48 -5.14 -7.18
C MET A 85 -4.54 -4.39 -5.84
N MET A 86 -3.77 -3.30 -5.69
CA MET A 86 -3.82 -2.47 -4.49
C MET A 86 -5.20 -1.82 -4.30
N SER A 87 -5.83 -1.35 -5.37
CA SER A 87 -7.17 -0.77 -5.36
C SER A 87 -8.21 -1.76 -4.83
N ILE A 88 -8.17 -3.00 -5.32
CA ILE A 88 -9.08 -4.07 -4.87
C ILE A 88 -8.80 -4.40 -3.40
N ALA A 89 -7.55 -4.69 -3.03
CA ALA A 89 -7.19 -5.10 -1.68
C ALA A 89 -7.50 -4.02 -0.63
N ALA A 90 -7.20 -2.76 -0.93
CA ALA A 90 -7.52 -1.64 -0.04
C ALA A 90 -9.03 -1.39 0.08
N GLY A 91 -9.80 -1.69 -0.98
CA GLY A 91 -11.25 -1.68 -0.98
C GLY A 91 -11.83 -2.76 -0.06
N GLU A 92 -11.37 -4.01 -0.20
CA GLU A 92 -11.79 -5.13 0.66
C GLU A 92 -11.45 -4.89 2.14
N LEU A 93 -10.32 -4.23 2.42
CA LEU A 93 -9.90 -3.85 3.77
C LEU A 93 -10.61 -2.60 4.31
N ARG A 94 -11.38 -1.90 3.46
CA ARG A 94 -12.06 -0.63 3.73
C ARG A 94 -11.13 0.50 4.17
N VAL A 95 -9.92 0.53 3.60
CA VAL A 95 -8.88 1.54 3.89
C VAL A 95 -8.50 2.39 2.70
N SER A 96 -9.09 2.16 1.52
CA SER A 96 -8.75 2.86 0.27
C SER A 96 -8.67 4.38 0.42
N ALA A 97 -9.72 5.02 0.94
CA ALA A 97 -9.75 6.48 1.10
C ALA A 97 -8.70 6.99 2.09
N ALA A 98 -8.57 6.33 3.25
CA ALA A 98 -7.61 6.71 4.28
C ALA A 98 -6.16 6.53 3.81
N LEU A 99 -5.88 5.47 3.07
CA LEU A 99 -4.56 5.18 2.51
C LEU A 99 -4.14 6.26 1.51
N LEU A 100 -4.98 6.57 0.52
CA LEU A 100 -4.68 7.58 -0.50
C LEU A 100 -4.50 8.98 0.11
N ALA A 101 -5.43 9.41 0.96
CA ALA A 101 -5.33 10.71 1.64
C ALA A 101 -4.04 10.83 2.48
N SER A 102 -3.64 9.75 3.15
CA SER A 102 -2.44 9.73 3.98
C SER A 102 -1.16 9.76 3.12
N ILE A 103 -1.14 9.07 1.99
CA ILE A 103 -0.02 9.09 1.04
C ILE A 103 0.19 10.50 0.46
N GLU A 104 -0.89 11.18 0.09
CA GLU A 104 -0.84 12.56 -0.41
C GLU A 104 -0.26 13.51 0.64
N SER A 105 -0.73 13.41 1.89
CA SER A 105 -0.28 14.28 2.99
C SER A 105 1.20 14.15 3.37
N LEU A 106 1.83 13.03 3.00
CA LEU A 106 3.24 12.75 3.28
C LEU A 106 4.18 13.20 2.15
N SER A 107 3.67 13.82 1.11
CA SER A 107 4.45 14.33 -0.03
C SER A 107 5.03 15.71 0.30
N LEU A 108 6.30 15.74 0.73
CA LEU A 108 7.13 16.94 0.84
C LEU A 108 7.76 17.29 -0.51
#